data_AF-A0A2N5VJF8-F1
#
_entry.id   AF-A0A2N5VJF8-F1
#
_cell.length_a   1.000
_cell.length_b   1.000
_cell.length_c   1.000
_cell.angle_alpha   90.00
_cell.angle_beta   90.00
_cell.angle_gamma   90.00
#
_symmetry.space_group_name_H-M   'P 1'
#
loop_
_entity.id
_entity.type
_entity.pdbx_description
1 polymer ?
#
loop_
_entity_poly.entity_id
_entity_poly.type
_entity_poly.pdbx_seq_one_letter_code
_entity_poly.pdbx_strand_id
1 'polypeptide(L)'
;MENESEREMKKQIEELVHLEDKLRETQQEMVELQQTRRRNWTEVQRLQFDQVQSDFNIKIFVMEFLLIGQVSIILRYNSGPQTKALIKLKISKAKLYEAKVGVVEMQKRWDRKGSGTRIQAQLKKQMNKKMKHLKNKWNSYNHRAIDYNTTFNPQVELPTPTLDDVKSFDMDEPFWNIGLLNHPNEPWAVDAKTKKGIQAYLIVERCDKELCQIAQEARQAIKWAIINFLNLENIQKEMEMSK
;
A
#
# COMPACT_ATOMS: atom_id res chain seq x y z
N MET A 1 16.24 35.78 -23.96
CA MET A 1 15.76 34.63 -24.74
C MET A 1 15.65 33.48 -23.78
N GLU A 2 14.42 33.09 -23.44
CA GLU A 2 14.14 31.99 -22.49
C GLU A 2 14.70 30.70 -23.09
N ASN A 3 15.57 30.00 -22.35
CA ASN A 3 16.22 28.81 -22.88
C ASN A 3 15.16 27.74 -23.16
N GLU A 4 15.30 27.01 -24.26
CA GLU A 4 14.32 25.98 -24.68
C GLU A 4 14.07 24.93 -23.57
N SER A 5 15.08 24.69 -22.73
CA SER A 5 14.99 23.87 -21.52
C SER A 5 14.09 24.43 -20.41
N GLU A 6 14.00 25.76 -20.25
CA GLU A 6 13.15 26.41 -19.24
C GLU A 6 11.67 26.34 -19.64
N ARG A 7 11.39 26.45 -20.95
CA ARG A 7 10.03 26.30 -21.48
C ARG A 7 9.51 24.87 -21.34
N GLU A 8 10.36 23.89 -21.62
CA GLU A 8 10.02 22.48 -21.43
C GLU A 8 9.78 22.16 -19.95
N MET A 9 10.61 22.70 -19.05
CA MET A 9 10.43 22.54 -17.61
C MET A 9 9.12 23.18 -17.13
N LYS A 10 8.78 24.37 -17.63
CA LYS A 10 7.53 25.06 -17.29
C LYS A 10 6.31 24.27 -17.76
N LYS A 11 6.36 23.70 -18.96
CA LYS A 11 5.30 22.84 -19.50
C LYS A 11 5.11 21.57 -18.66
N GLN A 12 6.20 20.94 -18.23
CA GLN A 12 6.15 19.78 -17.33
C GLN A 12 5.56 20.13 -15.96
N ILE A 13 5.86 21.32 -15.43
CA ILE A 13 5.27 21.81 -14.17
C ILE A 13 3.77 22.06 -14.36
N GLU A 14 3.35 22.68 -15.46
CA GLU A 14 1.94 22.91 -15.77
C GLU A 14 1.15 21.59 -15.89
N GLU A 15 1.73 20.57 -16.54
CA GLU A 15 1.14 19.23 -16.63
C GLU A 15 1.04 18.56 -15.24
N LEU A 16 2.05 18.72 -14.38
CA LEU A 16 2.03 18.16 -13.02
C LEU A 16 0.99 18.83 -12.13
N VAL A 17 0.86 20.16 -12.21
CA VAL A 17 -0.16 20.92 -11.47
C VAL A 17 -1.55 20.49 -11.92
N HIS A 18 -1.77 20.36 -13.23
CA HIS A 18 -3.05 19.88 -13.76
C HIS A 18 -3.42 18.47 -13.26
N LEU A 19 -2.42 17.57 -13.18
CA LEU A 19 -2.62 16.23 -12.62
C LEU A 19 -2.92 16.27 -11.11
N GLU A 20 -2.30 17.18 -10.35
CA GLU A 20 -2.58 17.38 -8.93
C GLU A 20 -4.01 17.86 -8.70
N ASP A 21 -4.46 18.84 -9.47
CA ASP A 21 -5.83 19.37 -9.37
C ASP A 21 -6.87 18.30 -9.68
N LYS A 22 -6.63 17.50 -10.73
CA LYS A 22 -7.49 16.36 -11.07
C LYS A 22 -7.53 15.30 -9.98
N LEU A 23 -6.42 15.09 -9.26
CA LEU A 23 -6.39 14.20 -8.10
C LEU A 23 -7.21 14.76 -6.94
N ARG A 24 -7.13 16.07 -6.68
CA ARG A 24 -7.95 16.74 -5.65
C ARG A 24 -9.44 16.68 -5.96
N GLU A 25 -9.83 16.88 -7.22
CA GLU A 25 -11.22 16.75 -7.67
C GLU A 25 -11.75 15.32 -7.46
N THR A 26 -11.02 14.30 -7.93
CA THR A 26 -11.43 12.90 -7.71
C THR A 26 -11.49 12.51 -6.23
N GLN A 27 -10.64 13.11 -5.39
CA GLN A 27 -10.70 12.92 -3.94
C GLN A 27 -11.93 13.59 -3.32
N GLN A 28 -12.28 14.80 -3.77
CA GLN A 28 -13.47 15.51 -3.33
C GLN A 28 -14.75 14.74 -3.73
N GLU A 29 -14.82 14.24 -4.97
CA GLU A 29 -15.90 13.35 -5.43
C GLU A 29 -15.98 12.08 -4.57
N MET A 30 -14.85 11.49 -4.17
CA MET A 30 -14.82 10.33 -3.28
C MET A 30 -15.40 10.63 -1.90
N VAL A 31 -15.07 11.80 -1.33
CA VAL A 31 -15.61 12.26 -0.04
C VAL A 31 -17.12 12.50 -0.15
N GLU A 32 -17.60 13.08 -1.24
CA GLU A 32 -19.02 13.30 -1.49
C GLU A 32 -19.80 11.98 -1.68
N LEU A 33 -19.21 11.01 -2.38
CA LEU A 33 -19.73 9.65 -2.50
C LEU A 33 -19.77 8.95 -1.14
N GLN A 34 -18.78 9.15 -0.27
CA GLN A 34 -18.78 8.59 1.10
C GLN A 34 -19.87 9.21 1.98
N GLN A 35 -20.25 10.47 1.74
CA GLN A 35 -21.32 11.14 2.48
C GLN A 35 -22.73 10.68 2.04
N THR A 36 -22.87 10.09 0.85
CA THR A 36 -24.15 9.50 0.39
C THR A 36 -24.35 8.07 0.94
N ARG A 37 -25.55 7.77 1.45
CA ARG A 37 -25.87 6.43 2.00
C ARG A 37 -25.70 5.36 0.91
N ARG A 38 -24.80 4.40 1.12
CA ARG A 38 -24.47 3.24 0.22
C ARG A 38 -25.68 2.48 -0.35
N ARG A 39 -26.86 2.59 0.27
CA ARG A 39 -28.11 1.95 -0.17
C ARG A 39 -28.69 2.55 -1.45
N ASN A 40 -28.36 3.81 -1.79
CA ASN A 40 -28.87 4.48 -3.00
C ASN A 40 -27.92 4.38 -4.21
N TRP A 41 -26.82 3.64 -4.10
CA TRP A 41 -25.84 3.54 -5.19
C TRP A 41 -26.31 2.60 -6.28
N THR A 42 -26.22 3.06 -7.53
CA THR A 42 -26.40 2.25 -8.73
C THR A 42 -25.25 1.24 -8.90
N GLU A 43 -25.48 0.16 -9.65
CA GLU A 43 -24.51 -0.94 -9.82
C GLU A 43 -23.20 -0.47 -10.49
N VAL A 44 -23.28 0.51 -11.39
CA VAL A 44 -22.12 1.18 -12.03
C VAL A 44 -21.30 1.97 -11.00
N GLN A 45 -21.95 2.65 -10.06
CA GLN A 45 -21.28 3.43 -8.99
C GLN A 45 -20.54 2.50 -8.01
N ARG A 46 -21.06 1.28 -7.77
CA ARG A 46 -20.38 0.28 -6.93
C ARG A 46 -19.11 -0.27 -7.60
N LEU A 47 -19.18 -0.56 -8.90
CA LEU A 47 -18.02 -1.03 -9.65
C LEU A 47 -16.94 0.06 -9.77
N GLN A 48 -17.34 1.32 -10.00
CA GLN A 48 -16.41 2.46 -9.97
C GLN A 48 -15.80 2.67 -8.58
N PHE A 49 -16.60 2.56 -7.51
CA PHE A 49 -16.10 2.67 -6.15
C PHE A 49 -15.07 1.58 -5.83
N ASP A 50 -15.33 0.31 -6.16
CA ASP A 50 -14.39 -0.80 -5.92
C ASP A 50 -13.11 -0.65 -6.75
N GLN A 51 -13.22 -0.20 -8.00
CA GLN A 51 -12.08 0.07 -8.87
C GLN A 51 -11.22 1.24 -8.34
N VAL A 52 -11.87 2.32 -7.89
CA VAL A 52 -11.21 3.49 -7.32
C VAL A 52 -10.61 3.21 -5.95
N GLN A 53 -11.25 2.41 -5.07
CA GLN A 53 -10.68 2.01 -3.78
C GLN A 53 -9.42 1.14 -3.97
N SER A 54 -9.45 0.24 -4.96
CA SER A 54 -8.27 -0.55 -5.31
C SER A 54 -7.15 0.33 -5.87
N ASP A 55 -7.47 1.29 -6.74
CA ASP A 55 -6.52 2.26 -7.29
C ASP A 55 -6.00 3.24 -6.22
N PHE A 56 -6.81 3.58 -5.21
CA PHE A 56 -6.47 4.50 -4.12
C PHE A 56 -5.55 3.83 -3.10
N ASN A 57 -5.77 2.57 -2.74
CA ASN A 57 -4.85 1.82 -1.89
C ASN A 57 -3.51 1.58 -2.61
N ILE A 58 -3.55 1.34 -3.93
CA ILE A 58 -2.35 1.25 -4.76
C ILE A 58 -1.67 2.64 -4.85
N LYS A 59 -2.42 3.73 -5.03
CA LYS A 59 -1.90 5.10 -5.12
C LYS A 59 -1.37 5.64 -3.79
N ILE A 60 -1.97 5.32 -2.64
CA ILE A 60 -1.42 5.65 -1.31
C ILE A 60 -0.09 4.93 -1.12
N PHE A 61 -0.04 3.62 -1.42
CA PHE A 61 1.21 2.87 -1.38
C PHE A 61 2.25 3.44 -2.36
N VAL A 62 1.82 3.85 -3.56
CA VAL A 62 2.66 4.50 -4.57
C VAL A 62 3.04 5.92 -4.16
N MET A 63 2.25 6.63 -3.34
CA MET A 63 2.53 7.96 -2.80
C MET A 63 3.49 7.91 -1.61
N GLU A 64 3.36 6.92 -0.71
CA GLU A 64 4.39 6.57 0.27
C GLU A 64 5.70 6.16 -0.45
N PHE A 65 5.59 5.48 -1.60
CA PHE A 65 6.72 5.17 -2.47
C PHE A 65 7.19 6.37 -3.31
N LEU A 66 6.36 7.38 -3.62
CA LEU A 66 6.75 8.62 -4.32
C LEU A 66 7.28 9.68 -3.36
N LEU A 67 7.11 9.51 -2.04
CA LEU A 67 7.97 10.15 -1.04
C LEU A 67 9.42 9.62 -1.16
N ILE A 68 9.61 8.37 -1.60
CA ILE A 68 10.89 7.86 -2.13
C ILE A 68 11.21 8.48 -3.50
N GLY A 69 10.24 9.11 -4.17
CA GLY A 69 10.45 9.99 -5.32
C GLY A 69 11.34 11.20 -5.02
N GLN A 70 11.40 11.69 -3.77
CA GLN A 70 12.45 12.65 -3.37
C GLN A 70 13.85 12.02 -3.38
N VAL A 71 13.96 10.69 -3.19
CA VAL A 71 15.23 9.97 -3.40
C VAL A 71 15.65 9.98 -4.88
N SER A 72 14.74 10.15 -5.83
CA SER A 72 15.07 10.34 -7.26
C SER A 72 15.80 11.66 -7.54
N ILE A 73 15.47 12.70 -6.77
CA ILE A 73 16.15 14.00 -6.84
C ILE A 73 17.55 13.89 -6.19
N ILE A 74 17.66 13.16 -5.08
CA ILE A 74 18.95 12.86 -4.41
C ILE A 74 19.85 11.94 -5.28
N LEU A 75 19.25 10.99 -6.01
CA LEU A 75 19.93 10.02 -6.88
C LEU A 75 20.68 10.65 -8.04
N ARG A 76 20.18 11.78 -8.56
CA ARG A 76 20.81 12.45 -9.71
C ARG A 76 22.07 13.22 -9.36
N TYR A 77 22.28 13.60 -8.09
CA TYR A 77 23.30 14.62 -7.81
C TYR A 77 24.68 14.11 -7.36
N ASN A 78 24.86 12.95 -6.69
CA ASN A 78 26.22 12.40 -6.43
C ASN A 78 26.26 11.07 -5.65
N SER A 79 25.44 10.07 -6.01
CA SER A 79 25.51 8.77 -5.32
C SER A 79 26.58 7.84 -5.92
N GLY A 80 27.54 7.39 -5.10
CA GLY A 80 28.59 6.43 -5.48
C GLY A 80 28.04 5.07 -5.98
N PRO A 81 28.87 4.22 -6.61
CA PRO A 81 28.45 2.95 -7.21
C PRO A 81 27.78 2.00 -6.20
N GLN A 82 28.25 1.99 -4.95
CA GLN A 82 27.65 1.21 -3.87
C GLN A 82 26.23 1.69 -3.50
N THR A 83 26.03 3.00 -3.37
CA THR A 83 24.72 3.60 -3.07
C THR A 83 23.72 3.32 -4.19
N LYS A 84 24.16 3.40 -5.46
CA LYS A 84 23.34 3.03 -6.62
C LYS A 84 22.95 1.55 -6.58
N ALA A 85 23.86 0.65 -6.22
CA ALA A 85 23.58 -0.77 -6.09
C ALA A 85 22.60 -1.06 -4.94
N LEU A 86 22.78 -0.44 -3.78
CA LEU A 86 21.85 -0.52 -2.65
C LEU A 86 20.44 -0.07 -3.02
N ILE A 87 20.31 1.04 -3.74
CA ILE A 87 19.00 1.55 -4.17
C ILE A 87 18.32 0.59 -5.14
N LYS A 88 19.07 0.07 -6.13
CA LYS A 88 18.56 -0.97 -7.04
C LYS A 88 18.09 -2.21 -6.28
N LEU A 89 18.79 -2.56 -5.21
CA LEU A 89 18.48 -3.71 -4.37
C LEU A 89 17.20 -3.48 -3.54
N LYS A 90 17.06 -2.30 -2.93
CA LYS A 90 15.82 -1.86 -2.25
C LYS A 90 14.60 -1.97 -3.16
N ILE A 91 14.72 -1.40 -4.37
CA ILE A 91 13.63 -1.43 -5.35
C ILE A 91 13.30 -2.88 -5.73
N SER A 92 14.30 -3.75 -5.94
CA SER A 92 14.04 -5.16 -6.25
C SER A 92 13.38 -5.91 -5.10
N LYS A 93 13.76 -5.60 -3.86
CA LYS A 93 13.20 -6.21 -2.65
C LYS A 93 11.73 -5.80 -2.44
N ALA A 94 11.41 -4.52 -2.65
CA ALA A 94 10.03 -4.03 -2.62
C ALA A 94 9.16 -4.71 -3.69
N LYS A 95 9.67 -4.83 -4.93
CA LYS A 95 8.97 -5.56 -6.01
C LYS A 95 8.79 -7.04 -5.72
N LEU A 96 9.72 -7.65 -4.97
CA LEU A 96 9.58 -9.02 -4.50
C LEU A 96 8.46 -9.16 -3.46
N TYR A 97 8.38 -8.21 -2.52
CA TYR A 97 7.31 -8.15 -1.53
C TYR A 97 5.94 -8.01 -2.19
N GLU A 98 5.79 -7.08 -3.13
CA GLU A 98 4.55 -6.89 -3.91
C GLU A 98 4.13 -8.19 -4.64
N ALA A 99 5.10 -8.89 -5.24
CA ALA A 99 4.84 -10.16 -5.90
C ALA A 99 4.37 -11.24 -4.92
N LYS A 100 4.90 -11.26 -3.69
CA LYS A 100 4.50 -12.17 -2.62
C LYS A 100 3.10 -11.86 -2.10
N VAL A 101 2.78 -10.57 -1.86
CA VAL A 101 1.40 -10.13 -1.54
C VAL A 101 0.43 -10.62 -2.60
N GLY A 102 0.76 -10.44 -3.88
CA GLY A 102 -0.08 -10.90 -4.98
C GLY A 102 -0.31 -12.42 -5.05
N VAL A 103 0.61 -13.24 -4.50
CA VAL A 103 0.40 -14.69 -4.33
C VAL A 103 -0.49 -14.97 -3.13
N VAL A 104 -0.24 -14.32 -1.99
CA VAL A 104 -1.02 -14.48 -0.76
C VAL A 104 -2.49 -14.09 -0.98
N GLU A 105 -2.76 -12.97 -1.65
CA GLU A 105 -4.11 -12.56 -1.99
C GLU A 105 -4.81 -13.56 -2.91
N MET A 106 -4.09 -14.13 -3.88
CA MET A 106 -4.65 -15.17 -4.75
C MET A 106 -4.93 -16.47 -4.01
N GLN A 107 -4.09 -16.84 -3.03
CA GLN A 107 -4.34 -17.97 -2.16
C GLN A 107 -5.63 -17.75 -1.35
N LYS A 108 -5.79 -16.57 -0.74
CA LYS A 108 -7.02 -16.19 -0.02
C LYS A 108 -8.26 -16.26 -0.91
N ARG A 109 -8.15 -15.91 -2.20
CA ARG A 109 -9.26 -16.03 -3.17
C ARG A 109 -9.56 -17.48 -3.53
N TRP A 110 -8.52 -18.31 -3.63
CA TRP A 110 -8.64 -19.75 -3.89
C TRP A 110 -9.33 -20.50 -2.74
N ASP A 111 -8.99 -20.14 -1.50
CA ASP A 111 -9.50 -20.80 -0.30
C ASP A 111 -10.98 -20.45 0.00
N ARG A 112 -11.56 -19.48 -0.72
CA ARG A 112 -13.00 -19.18 -0.65
C ARG A 112 -13.80 -20.35 -1.24
N LYS A 113 -14.54 -21.05 -0.37
CA LYS A 113 -15.46 -22.13 -0.75
C LYS A 113 -16.55 -21.62 -1.72
N GLY A 114 -17.02 -22.49 -2.62
CA GLY A 114 -18.19 -22.25 -3.46
C GLY A 114 -17.94 -21.89 -4.93
N SER A 115 -16.70 -22.02 -5.42
CA SER A 115 -16.39 -21.72 -6.83
C SER A 115 -16.57 -22.95 -7.74
N GLY A 116 -17.36 -22.82 -8.81
CA GLY A 116 -17.54 -23.87 -9.81
C GLY A 116 -16.27 -24.20 -10.61
N THR A 117 -16.25 -25.36 -11.28
CA THR A 117 -15.07 -25.95 -11.95
C THR A 117 -14.37 -25.00 -12.94
N ARG A 118 -15.14 -24.17 -13.67
CA ARG A 118 -14.59 -23.19 -14.63
C ARG A 118 -13.80 -22.07 -13.93
N ILE A 119 -14.31 -21.60 -12.78
CA ILE A 119 -13.67 -20.56 -11.98
C ILE A 119 -12.39 -21.11 -11.34
N GLN A 120 -12.42 -22.35 -10.84
CA GLN A 120 -11.23 -23.02 -10.29
C GLN A 120 -10.10 -23.15 -11.34
N ALA A 121 -10.42 -23.54 -12.58
CA ALA A 121 -9.43 -23.61 -13.66
C ALA A 121 -8.80 -22.24 -13.98
N GLN A 122 -9.62 -21.18 -14.03
CA GLN A 122 -9.14 -19.81 -14.25
C GLN A 122 -8.26 -19.31 -13.10
N LEU A 123 -8.68 -19.53 -11.85
CA LEU A 123 -7.88 -19.20 -10.68
C LEU A 123 -6.55 -19.96 -10.68
N LYS A 124 -6.50 -21.19 -11.22
CA LYS A 124 -5.28 -22.02 -11.22
C LYS A 124 -4.27 -21.42 -12.19
N LYS A 125 -4.76 -21.00 -13.36
CA LYS A 125 -3.98 -20.26 -14.36
C LYS A 125 -3.47 -18.94 -13.79
N GLN A 126 -4.28 -18.20 -13.03
CA GLN A 126 -3.86 -16.96 -12.39
C GLN A 126 -2.82 -17.19 -11.28
N MET A 127 -3.01 -18.21 -10.44
CA MET A 127 -2.07 -18.62 -9.41
C MET A 127 -0.71 -18.97 -10.01
N ASN A 128 -0.69 -19.80 -11.07
CA ASN A 128 0.55 -20.15 -11.78
C ASN A 128 1.27 -18.91 -12.35
N LYS A 129 0.52 -17.93 -12.88
CA LYS A 129 1.10 -16.66 -13.34
C LYS A 129 1.72 -15.86 -12.19
N LYS A 130 1.03 -15.75 -11.04
CA LYS A 130 1.54 -15.04 -9.86
C LYS A 130 2.76 -15.73 -9.27
N MET A 131 2.75 -17.06 -9.17
CA MET A 131 3.91 -17.85 -8.72
C MET A 131 5.12 -17.70 -9.67
N LYS A 132 4.89 -17.69 -10.98
CA LYS A 132 5.94 -17.39 -11.98
C LYS A 132 6.48 -15.97 -11.81
N HIS A 133 5.61 -15.00 -11.57
CA HIS A 133 6.00 -13.61 -11.33
C HIS A 133 6.88 -13.49 -10.07
N LEU A 134 6.48 -14.14 -8.97
CA LEU A 134 7.27 -14.20 -7.74
C LEU A 134 8.65 -14.78 -7.99
N LYS A 135 8.75 -15.93 -8.69
CA LYS A 135 10.04 -16.54 -9.05
C LYS A 135 10.94 -15.60 -9.85
N ASN A 136 10.38 -14.87 -10.83
CA ASN A 136 11.16 -13.92 -11.63
C ASN A 136 11.68 -12.75 -10.79
N LYS A 137 10.86 -12.22 -9.87
CA LYS A 137 11.28 -11.14 -8.96
C LYS A 137 12.32 -11.63 -7.95
N TRP A 138 12.16 -12.86 -7.44
CA TRP A 138 13.12 -13.49 -6.55
C TRP A 138 14.48 -13.65 -7.22
N ASN A 139 14.53 -14.20 -8.45
CA ASN A 139 15.76 -14.27 -9.24
C ASN A 139 16.43 -12.90 -9.40
N SER A 140 15.63 -11.87 -9.71
CA SER A 140 16.14 -10.51 -9.91
C SER A 140 16.73 -9.92 -8.63
N TYR A 141 16.10 -10.16 -7.48
CA TYR A 141 16.61 -9.74 -6.18
C TYR A 141 17.87 -10.54 -5.80
N ASN A 142 17.81 -11.86 -5.89
CA ASN A 142 18.87 -12.75 -5.46
C ASN A 142 20.17 -12.50 -6.24
N HIS A 143 20.06 -12.34 -7.57
CA HIS A 143 21.21 -11.98 -8.40
C HIS A 143 21.85 -10.67 -7.95
N ARG A 144 21.04 -9.62 -7.72
CA ARG A 144 21.55 -8.32 -7.25
C ARG A 144 22.15 -8.38 -5.84
N ALA A 145 21.59 -9.21 -4.96
CA ALA A 145 22.10 -9.39 -3.61
C ALA A 145 23.45 -10.12 -3.63
N ILE A 146 23.58 -11.18 -4.44
CA ILE A 146 24.85 -11.88 -4.66
C ILE A 146 25.89 -10.94 -5.27
N ASP A 147 25.52 -10.19 -6.32
CA ASP A 147 26.42 -9.23 -6.97
C ASP A 147 26.89 -8.15 -5.99
N TYR A 148 25.98 -7.65 -5.14
CA TYR A 148 26.30 -6.65 -4.12
C TYR A 148 27.26 -7.20 -3.06
N ASN A 149 26.96 -8.37 -2.50
CA ASN A 149 27.79 -9.01 -1.48
C ASN A 149 29.20 -9.29 -2.04
N THR A 150 29.29 -9.79 -3.28
CA THR A 150 30.57 -10.11 -3.93
C THR A 150 31.38 -8.85 -4.26
N THR A 151 30.73 -7.78 -4.72
CA THR A 151 31.43 -6.57 -5.21
C THR A 151 31.90 -5.67 -4.07
N PHE A 152 31.09 -5.52 -3.02
CA PHE A 152 31.32 -4.51 -1.97
C PHE A 152 31.71 -5.08 -0.62
N ASN A 153 31.63 -6.41 -0.43
CA ASN A 153 31.96 -7.14 0.79
C ASN A 153 31.50 -6.39 2.07
N PRO A 154 30.19 -6.12 2.22
CA PRO A 154 29.67 -5.35 3.34
C PRO A 154 29.90 -6.09 4.67
N GLN A 155 30.07 -5.34 5.76
CA GLN A 155 30.23 -5.89 7.11
C GLN A 155 29.06 -6.81 7.54
N VAL A 156 27.87 -6.57 7.00
CA VAL A 156 26.70 -7.44 7.16
C VAL A 156 26.25 -7.85 5.76
N GLU A 157 26.35 -9.14 5.46
CA GLU A 157 25.89 -9.69 4.19
C GLU A 157 24.38 -9.57 4.05
N LEU A 158 23.93 -9.25 2.84
CA LEU A 158 22.51 -9.22 2.54
C LEU A 158 21.95 -10.64 2.44
N PRO A 159 20.76 -10.89 3.00
CA PRO A 159 20.17 -12.22 2.99
C PRO A 159 19.84 -12.66 1.55
N THR A 160 20.32 -13.85 1.18
CA THR A 160 20.05 -14.51 -0.10
C THR A 160 19.22 -15.79 0.13
N PRO A 161 17.95 -15.66 0.54
CA PRO A 161 17.10 -16.81 0.85
C PRO A 161 16.76 -17.62 -0.41
N THR A 162 16.50 -18.91 -0.24
CA THR A 162 16.04 -19.78 -1.32
C THR A 162 14.62 -19.40 -1.72
N LEU A 163 14.22 -19.75 -2.95
CA LEU A 163 12.85 -19.50 -3.41
C LEU A 163 11.80 -20.12 -2.49
N ASP A 164 12.09 -21.30 -1.91
CA ASP A 164 11.15 -21.99 -1.03
C ASP A 164 11.04 -21.29 0.33
N ASP A 165 12.14 -20.75 0.86
CA ASP A 165 12.14 -19.91 2.07
C ASP A 165 11.23 -18.69 1.87
N VAL A 166 11.37 -18.00 0.73
CA VAL A 166 10.54 -16.82 0.40
C VAL A 166 9.06 -17.17 0.24
N LYS A 167 8.74 -18.39 -0.20
CA LYS A 167 7.35 -18.86 -0.24
C LYS A 167 6.81 -19.10 1.17
N SER A 168 7.62 -19.66 2.07
CA SER A 168 7.21 -19.94 3.45
C SER A 168 7.17 -18.69 4.34
N PHE A 169 7.93 -17.65 4.01
CA PHE A 169 7.93 -16.42 4.81
C PHE A 169 6.52 -15.84 4.96
N ASP A 170 6.20 -15.50 6.21
CA ASP A 170 5.06 -14.68 6.52
C ASP A 170 5.33 -13.22 6.11
N MET A 171 4.29 -12.41 6.10
CA MET A 171 4.37 -10.99 5.74
C MET A 171 5.17 -10.17 6.76
N ASP A 172 5.21 -10.63 8.01
CA ASP A 172 5.87 -9.95 9.14
C ASP A 172 7.33 -10.39 9.35
N GLU A 173 7.85 -11.28 8.50
CA GLU A 173 9.24 -11.74 8.57
C GLU A 173 10.24 -10.58 8.49
N PRO A 174 11.28 -10.52 9.35
CA PRO A 174 12.30 -9.47 9.33
C PRO A 174 13.00 -9.34 7.97
N PHE A 175 13.02 -10.41 7.18
CA PHE A 175 13.49 -10.36 5.79
C PHE A 175 12.84 -9.23 5.00
N TRP A 176 11.55 -8.93 5.16
CA TRP A 176 10.87 -7.89 4.39
C TRP A 176 11.25 -6.47 4.81
N ASN A 177 11.88 -6.31 5.98
CA ASN A 177 12.29 -5.01 6.47
C ASN A 177 13.42 -4.41 5.60
N ILE A 178 13.21 -3.19 5.11
CA ILE A 178 14.16 -2.45 4.26
C ILE A 178 15.12 -1.60 5.12
N GLY A 179 14.85 -1.47 6.43
CA GLY A 179 15.54 -0.57 7.35
C GLY A 179 17.07 -0.73 7.39
N LEU A 180 17.59 -1.95 7.31
CA LEU A 180 19.04 -2.21 7.27
C LEU A 180 19.76 -1.54 6.08
N LEU A 181 19.04 -1.26 5.00
CA LEU A 181 19.62 -0.71 3.76
C LEU A 181 19.63 0.83 3.74
N ASN A 182 18.90 1.50 4.64
CA ASN A 182 18.72 2.94 4.57
C ASN A 182 19.85 3.69 5.28
N HIS A 183 20.23 3.26 6.49
CA HIS A 183 21.16 4.01 7.32
C HIS A 183 21.95 3.08 8.26
N PRO A 184 22.97 2.37 7.78
CA PRO A 184 23.66 1.36 8.59
C PRO A 184 24.32 1.93 9.86
N ASN A 185 24.60 3.24 9.91
CA ASN A 185 25.32 3.89 11.01
C ASN A 185 24.48 4.87 11.83
N GLU A 186 23.20 5.10 11.48
CA GLU A 186 22.40 6.08 12.20
C GLU A 186 21.93 5.52 13.56
N PRO A 187 21.83 6.36 14.61
CA PRO A 187 21.45 5.93 15.95
C PRO A 187 20.11 5.19 15.97
N TRP A 188 19.13 5.65 15.21
CA TRP A 188 17.81 5.01 15.11
C TRP A 188 17.83 3.65 14.40
N ALA A 189 18.89 3.32 13.66
CA ALA A 189 19.06 2.06 12.93
C ALA A 189 19.96 1.05 13.66
N VAL A 190 20.79 1.49 14.61
CA VAL A 190 21.70 0.63 15.39
C VAL A 190 21.31 0.55 16.86
N ASP A 191 21.12 1.69 17.52
CA ASP A 191 20.90 1.76 18.96
C ASP A 191 19.51 1.23 19.36
N ALA A 192 19.54 0.20 20.23
CA ALA A 192 18.33 -0.45 20.71
C ALA A 192 17.46 0.49 21.56
N LYS A 193 18.05 1.46 22.29
CA LYS A 193 17.27 2.41 23.09
C LYS A 193 16.51 3.38 22.19
N THR A 194 17.18 3.95 21.20
CA THR A 194 16.57 4.85 20.21
C THR A 194 15.46 4.14 19.43
N LYS A 195 15.66 2.88 19.00
CA LYS A 195 14.61 2.07 18.36
C LYS A 195 13.39 1.86 19.25
N LYS A 196 13.61 1.46 20.51
CA LYS A 196 12.53 1.25 21.47
C LYS A 196 11.78 2.55 21.77
N GLY A 197 12.49 3.69 21.84
CA GLY A 197 11.90 5.01 22.01
C GLY A 197 10.98 5.39 20.84
N ILE A 198 11.46 5.22 19.60
CA ILE A 198 10.66 5.47 18.39
C ILE A 198 9.44 4.56 18.34
N GLN A 199 9.61 3.25 18.62
CA GLN A 199 8.49 2.31 18.67
C GLN A 199 7.46 2.70 19.74
N ALA A 200 7.91 3.04 20.95
CA ALA A 200 7.01 3.47 22.02
C ALA A 200 6.24 4.74 21.63
N TYR A 201 6.91 5.73 21.02
CA TYR A 201 6.26 6.94 20.51
C TYR A 201 5.19 6.61 19.46
N LEU A 202 5.52 5.78 18.47
CA LEU A 202 4.58 5.38 17.40
C LEU A 202 3.38 4.59 17.94
N ILE A 203 3.59 3.75 18.96
CA ILE A 203 2.49 3.04 19.64
C ILE A 203 1.57 4.04 20.32
N VAL A 204 2.12 5.02 21.05
CA VAL A 204 1.32 6.06 21.72
C VAL A 204 0.52 6.87 20.70
N GLU A 205 1.16 7.32 19.61
CA GLU A 205 0.47 8.07 18.55
C GLU A 205 -0.62 7.22 17.87
N ARG A 206 -0.36 5.92 17.65
CA ARG A 206 -1.35 5.00 17.10
C ARG A 206 -2.53 4.82 18.05
N CYS A 207 -2.28 4.61 19.34
CA CYS A 207 -3.34 4.48 20.34
C CYS A 207 -4.23 5.74 20.39
N ASP A 208 -3.64 6.93 20.29
CA ASP A 208 -4.41 8.18 20.26
C ASP A 208 -5.31 8.27 19.03
N LYS A 209 -4.79 7.91 17.84
CA LYS A 209 -5.58 7.83 16.61
C LYS A 209 -6.68 6.77 16.68
N GLU A 210 -6.39 5.60 17.23
CA GLU A 210 -7.38 4.52 17.42
C GLU A 210 -8.50 4.94 18.38
N LEU A 211 -8.17 5.62 19.48
CA LEU A 211 -9.17 6.19 20.39
C LEU A 211 -10.06 7.21 19.68
N CYS A 212 -9.48 8.09 18.85
CA CYS A 212 -10.24 9.05 18.06
C CYS A 212 -11.19 8.34 17.08
N GLN A 213 -10.73 7.25 16.44
CA GLN A 213 -11.54 6.46 15.53
C GLN A 213 -12.68 5.74 16.26
N ILE A 214 -12.41 5.06 17.37
CA ILE A 214 -13.42 4.38 18.20
C ILE A 214 -14.48 5.39 18.67
N ALA A 215 -14.07 6.59 19.08
CA ALA A 215 -15.00 7.64 19.49
C ALA A 215 -15.91 8.10 18.35
N GLN A 216 -15.38 8.21 17.12
CA GLN A 216 -16.17 8.52 15.93
C GLN A 216 -17.17 7.40 15.60
N GLU A 217 -16.72 6.14 15.64
CA GLU A 217 -17.56 4.96 15.38
C GLU A 217 -18.69 4.84 16.42
N ALA A 218 -18.39 5.08 17.70
CA ALA A 218 -19.39 5.09 18.77
C ALA A 218 -20.47 6.17 18.55
N ARG A 219 -20.07 7.40 18.19
CA ARG A 219 -21.02 8.47 17.85
C ARG A 219 -21.90 8.09 16.66
N GLN A 220 -21.32 7.47 15.65
CA GLN A 220 -22.07 7.02 14.47
C GLN A 220 -23.06 5.90 14.81
N ALA A 221 -22.67 4.95 15.67
CA ALA A 221 -23.54 3.89 16.14
C ALA A 221 -24.76 4.43 16.90
N ILE A 222 -24.56 5.41 17.80
CA ILE A 222 -25.65 6.08 18.52
C ILE A 222 -26.58 6.80 17.54
N LYS A 223 -26.02 7.54 16.59
CA LYS A 223 -26.80 8.23 15.56
C LYS A 223 -27.68 7.25 14.77
N TRP A 224 -27.14 6.09 14.41
CA TRP A 224 -27.92 5.03 13.74
C TRP A 224 -29.01 4.44 14.64
N ALA A 225 -28.73 4.24 15.93
CA ALA A 225 -29.72 3.75 16.89
C ALA A 225 -30.90 4.72 17.02
N ILE A 226 -30.65 6.04 17.12
CA ILE A 226 -31.69 7.07 17.18
C ILE A 226 -32.53 7.07 15.90
N ILE A 227 -31.88 7.02 14.73
CA ILE A 227 -32.59 6.97 13.44
C ILE A 227 -33.49 5.73 13.35
N ASN A 228 -32.98 4.56 13.77
CA ASN A 228 -33.78 3.34 13.77
C ASN A 228 -34.95 3.41 14.76
N PHE A 229 -34.74 3.98 15.95
CA PHE A 229 -35.80 4.20 16.93
C PHE A 229 -36.92 5.08 16.36
N LEU A 230 -36.58 6.21 15.75
CA LEU A 230 -37.55 7.11 15.12
C LEU A 230 -38.31 6.43 13.97
N ASN A 231 -37.62 5.60 13.17
CA ASN A 231 -38.28 4.83 12.11
C ASN A 231 -39.30 3.83 12.69
N LEU A 232 -38.97 3.16 13.79
CA LEU A 232 -39.87 2.23 14.46
C LEU A 232 -41.09 2.95 15.05
N GLU A 233 -40.91 4.12 15.67
CA GLU A 233 -42.04 4.94 16.15
C GLU A 233 -42.98 5.36 15.02
N ASN A 234 -42.44 5.75 13.86
CA ASN A 234 -43.25 6.10 12.70
C ASN A 234 -44.05 4.90 12.19
N ILE A 235 -43.42 3.72 12.08
CA ILE A 235 -44.11 2.49 11.68
C ILE A 235 -45.21 2.12 12.69
N GLN A 236 -44.95 2.28 13.99
CA GLN A 236 -45.96 2.04 15.02
C GLN A 236 -47.17 2.96 14.85
N LYS A 237 -46.94 4.27 14.65
CA LYS A 237 -48.01 5.25 14.41
C LYS A 237 -48.82 4.92 13.16
N GLU A 238 -48.16 4.52 12.07
CA GLU A 238 -48.85 4.09 10.84
C GLU A 238 -49.73 2.85 11.06
N MET A 239 -49.27 1.87 11.84
CA MET A 239 -50.06 0.69 12.21
C MET A 239 -51.27 1.03 13.10
N GLU A 240 -51.12 1.99 14.01
CA GLU A 240 -52.21 2.46 14.89
C GLU A 240 -53.28 3.24 14.11
N MET A 241 -52.89 4.00 13.08
CA MET A 241 -53.80 4.76 12.20
C MET A 241 -54.52 3.90 11.15
N SER A 242 -54.06 2.68 10.90
CA SER A 242 -54.64 1.76 9.91
C SER A 242 -55.66 0.77 10.51
N LYS A 243 -55.99 0.91 11.80
CA LYS A 243 -57.04 0.14 12.51
C LYS A 243 -58.28 1.01 12.72
#